data_AF-A0A0D1ZE98-F1
#
_entry.id   AF-A0A0D1ZE98-F1
#
_cell.length_a   1.000
_cell.length_b   1.000
_cell.length_c   1.000
_cell.angle_alpha   90.00
_cell.angle_beta   90.00
_cell.angle_gamma   90.00
#
_symmetry.space_group_name_H-M   'P 1'
#
loop_
_entity.id
_entity.type
_entity.pdbx_description
1 polymer ?
#
loop_
_entity_poly.entity_id
_entity_poly.type
_entity_poly.pdbx_seq_one_letter_code
_entity_poly.pdbx_strand_id
1 'polypeptide(L)'
;MSFKAVVGVVPTLLLLLLFNPSLSLAAPPVFAYPPGTAQNAKRNVTQAFKDAMTLAKVVAITATDCDPAFLRYFQPQDFTFVQRMFRTIANIDLFMEINPQDIGPLLSSSNSAATWNPDFIALCIAYGDNPFNPAASGHSCVDSGDNAYTIYDTSPAARFSGLISLCPDSGLFQYRLSLRDTEDPPAWARAGGDPSGTPLAGFGCDGLGDRDTAYMKVIGATVLHELFHWPWMFLSVPDYAARVPDHDHRIWDYDGPWAPGAYGPFNALRINQLPADPRTGNSQSLQNADNYVWYALSRYWSFRCAKTFGPALSADDNYNLGSRQRGPG
;
A
#
# COMPACT_ATOMS: atom_id res chain seq x y z
N MET A 1 2.68 34.56 -65.13
CA MET A 1 3.31 33.71 -64.11
C MET A 1 2.18 33.22 -63.20
N SER A 2 1.84 31.93 -63.24
CA SER A 2 0.72 31.36 -62.49
C SER A 2 1.24 30.18 -61.69
N PHE A 3 1.27 30.32 -60.37
CA PHE A 3 1.73 29.28 -59.45
C PHE A 3 0.61 28.26 -59.23
N LYS A 4 0.90 26.99 -59.55
CA LYS A 4 0.09 25.84 -59.14
C LYS A 4 0.37 25.54 -57.68
N ALA A 5 -0.66 25.58 -56.83
CA ALA A 5 -0.60 25.01 -55.50
C ALA A 5 -0.79 23.49 -55.58
N VAL A 6 0.26 22.74 -55.26
CA VAL A 6 0.19 21.29 -55.02
C VAL A 6 -0.28 21.13 -53.57
N VAL A 7 -1.52 20.67 -53.40
CA VAL A 7 -2.05 20.28 -52.09
C VAL A 7 -1.39 18.96 -51.70
N GLY A 8 -0.31 19.07 -50.91
CA GLY A 8 0.31 17.94 -50.26
C GLY A 8 -0.60 17.42 -49.15
N VAL A 9 -1.11 16.21 -49.34
CA VAL A 9 -1.78 15.43 -48.30
C VAL A 9 -0.69 14.84 -47.39
N VAL A 10 -0.97 14.83 -46.08
CA VAL A 10 -0.18 14.33 -44.92
C VAL A 10 0.77 15.40 -44.30
N PRO A 11 0.54 15.82 -43.03
CA PRO A 11 0.46 14.89 -41.92
C PRO A 11 -0.57 15.23 -40.83
N THR A 12 -1.78 14.70 -40.95
CA THR A 12 -2.76 14.68 -39.84
C THR A 12 -2.28 13.81 -38.66
N LEU A 13 -1.36 12.87 -38.91
CA LEU A 13 -0.77 12.01 -37.88
C LEU A 13 0.23 12.77 -36.97
N LEU A 14 0.91 13.81 -37.47
CA LEU A 14 1.87 14.59 -36.69
C LEU A 14 1.17 15.63 -35.81
N LEU A 15 0.00 16.14 -36.23
CA LEU A 15 -0.83 17.03 -35.41
C LEU A 15 -1.46 16.28 -34.21
N LEU A 16 -1.84 15.00 -34.34
CA LEU A 16 -2.40 14.22 -33.22
C LEU A 16 -1.38 13.92 -32.09
N LEU A 17 -0.08 13.98 -32.38
CA LEU A 17 0.99 13.86 -31.38
C LEU A 17 1.30 15.19 -30.66
N LEU A 18 0.97 16.34 -31.26
CA LEU A 18 1.21 17.66 -30.67
C LEU A 18 0.07 18.14 -29.75
N PHE A 19 -1.09 17.49 -29.79
CA PHE A 19 -2.25 17.81 -28.94
C PHE A 19 -2.52 16.80 -27.81
N ASN A 20 -1.61 15.85 -27.56
CA ASN A 20 -1.62 15.01 -26.35
C ASN A 20 -0.43 15.36 -25.44
N PRO A 21 -0.41 16.53 -24.79
CA PRO A 21 0.55 16.76 -23.73
C PRO A 21 0.14 15.83 -22.58
N SER A 22 1.02 14.90 -22.20
CA SER A 22 0.81 13.87 -21.17
C SER A 22 0.27 12.52 -21.69
N LEU A 23 0.97 11.90 -22.64
CA LEU A 23 1.17 10.45 -22.52
C LEU A 23 2.13 10.23 -21.33
N SER A 24 1.64 10.40 -20.10
CA SER A 24 2.31 9.88 -18.92
C SER A 24 2.25 8.37 -19.03
N LEU A 25 3.31 7.77 -19.58
CA LEU A 25 3.41 6.33 -19.71
C LEU A 25 3.50 5.76 -18.28
N ALA A 26 2.49 4.96 -17.91
CA ALA A 26 2.55 4.14 -16.71
C ALA A 26 3.87 3.36 -16.69
N ALA A 27 4.63 3.49 -15.60
CA ALA A 27 5.94 2.88 -15.45
C ALA A 27 6.07 2.23 -14.06
N PRO A 28 6.77 1.09 -13.96
CA PRO A 28 7.07 0.49 -12.68
C PRO A 28 8.00 1.40 -11.84
N PRO A 29 7.96 1.31 -10.50
CA PRO A 29 8.95 1.96 -9.67
C PRO A 29 10.35 1.40 -9.95
N VAL A 30 11.37 2.16 -9.59
CA VAL A 30 12.74 1.69 -9.64
C VAL A 30 13.03 0.84 -8.40
N PHE A 31 13.48 -0.39 -8.61
CA PHE A 31 13.92 -1.26 -7.51
C PHE A 31 15.43 -1.18 -7.34
N ALA A 32 15.87 -0.86 -6.13
CA ALA A 32 17.27 -0.78 -5.76
C ALA A 32 17.69 -1.95 -4.85
N TYR A 33 18.84 -2.54 -5.14
CA TYR A 33 19.34 -3.71 -4.41
C TYR A 33 20.84 -3.55 -4.13
N PRO A 34 21.29 -3.74 -2.89
CA PRO A 34 22.70 -3.85 -2.56
C PRO A 34 23.39 -4.94 -3.39
N PRO A 35 24.69 -4.77 -3.72
CA PRO A 35 25.47 -5.82 -4.36
C PRO A 35 25.37 -7.15 -3.60
N GLY A 36 25.21 -8.26 -4.32
CA GLY A 36 25.08 -9.59 -3.72
C GLY A 36 23.68 -9.95 -3.20
N THR A 37 22.69 -9.04 -3.29
CA THR A 37 21.30 -9.36 -2.90
C THR A 37 20.79 -10.62 -3.62
N ALA A 38 20.31 -11.58 -2.83
CA ALA A 38 19.83 -12.87 -3.32
C ALA A 38 18.58 -12.72 -4.21
N GLN A 39 18.41 -13.63 -5.18
CA GLN A 39 17.32 -13.52 -6.17
C GLN A 39 15.93 -13.69 -5.56
N ASN A 40 15.80 -14.49 -4.50
CA ASN A 40 14.56 -14.60 -3.73
C ASN A 40 14.19 -13.26 -3.07
N ALA A 41 15.14 -12.55 -2.45
CA ALA A 41 14.89 -11.24 -1.87
C ALA A 41 14.41 -10.23 -2.93
N LYS A 42 15.06 -10.18 -4.11
CA LYS A 42 14.63 -9.32 -5.23
C LYS A 42 13.20 -9.62 -5.68
N ARG A 43 12.85 -10.91 -5.80
CA ARG A 43 11.47 -11.33 -6.12
C ARG A 43 10.50 -10.93 -5.02
N ASN A 44 10.87 -11.08 -3.75
CA ASN A 44 10.01 -10.72 -2.62
C ASN A 44 9.71 -9.22 -2.59
N VAL A 45 10.69 -8.35 -2.83
CA VAL A 45 10.46 -6.89 -2.92
C VAL A 45 9.54 -6.56 -4.10
N THR A 46 9.81 -7.12 -5.28
CA THR A 46 8.97 -6.89 -6.47
C THR A 46 7.53 -7.39 -6.25
N GLN A 47 7.38 -8.56 -5.62
CA GLN A 47 6.07 -9.13 -5.29
C GLN A 47 5.36 -8.30 -4.22
N ALA A 48 6.07 -7.78 -3.22
CA ALA A 48 5.49 -6.93 -2.19
C ALA A 48 4.85 -5.67 -2.77
N PHE A 49 5.48 -5.03 -3.77
CA PHE A 49 4.86 -3.91 -4.47
C PHE A 49 3.55 -4.33 -5.19
N LYS A 50 3.56 -5.47 -5.90
CA LYS A 50 2.35 -5.98 -6.56
C LYS A 50 1.24 -6.34 -5.56
N ASP A 51 1.61 -6.87 -4.41
CA ASP A 51 0.71 -7.19 -3.31
C ASP A 51 0.09 -5.91 -2.72
N ALA A 52 0.88 -4.83 -2.54
CA ALA A 52 0.38 -3.52 -2.14
C ALA A 52 -0.68 -2.99 -3.12
N MET A 53 -0.41 -3.09 -4.43
CA MET A 53 -1.39 -2.70 -5.46
C MET A 53 -2.64 -3.57 -5.39
N THR A 54 -2.50 -4.86 -5.10
CA THR A 54 -3.61 -5.80 -4.97
C THR A 54 -4.48 -5.45 -3.76
N LEU A 55 -3.89 -5.14 -2.62
CA LEU A 55 -4.58 -4.67 -1.43
C LEU A 55 -5.39 -3.41 -1.72
N ALA A 56 -4.75 -2.40 -2.32
CA ALA A 56 -5.41 -1.15 -2.67
C ALA A 56 -6.56 -1.34 -3.67
N LYS A 57 -6.33 -2.16 -4.69
CA LYS A 57 -7.32 -2.49 -5.74
C LYS A 57 -8.54 -3.20 -5.16
N VAL A 58 -8.34 -4.16 -4.24
CA VAL A 58 -9.47 -4.85 -3.59
C VAL A 58 -10.30 -3.88 -2.77
N VAL A 59 -9.68 -2.99 -2.00
CA VAL A 59 -10.42 -1.94 -1.28
C VAL A 59 -11.19 -1.06 -2.26
N ALA A 60 -10.52 -0.50 -3.26
CA ALA A 60 -11.10 0.46 -4.20
C ALA A 60 -12.32 -0.09 -4.97
N ILE A 61 -12.35 -1.40 -5.23
CA ILE A 61 -13.41 -2.05 -6.03
C ILE A 61 -14.53 -2.62 -5.16
N THR A 62 -14.21 -3.15 -3.99
CA THR A 62 -15.16 -4.00 -3.26
C THR A 62 -15.78 -3.30 -2.05
N ALA A 63 -15.23 -2.18 -1.61
CA ALA A 63 -15.66 -1.50 -0.40
C ALA A 63 -17.02 -0.80 -0.52
N THR A 64 -17.71 -0.69 0.62
CA THR A 64 -18.91 0.13 0.80
C THR A 64 -18.74 1.01 2.04
N ASP A 65 -19.52 2.09 2.12
CA ASP A 65 -19.54 3.01 3.28
C ASP A 65 -19.99 2.35 4.58
N CYS A 66 -20.72 1.23 4.48
CA CYS A 66 -21.17 0.41 5.60
C CYS A 66 -20.29 -0.82 5.87
N ASP A 67 -19.14 -0.97 5.21
CA ASP A 67 -18.24 -2.10 5.41
C ASP A 67 -17.77 -2.18 6.88
N PRO A 68 -18.03 -3.30 7.60
CA PRO A 68 -17.59 -3.45 8.98
C PRO A 68 -16.08 -3.28 9.17
N ALA A 69 -15.26 -3.60 8.16
CA ALA A 69 -13.83 -3.36 8.21
C ALA A 69 -13.52 -1.85 8.10
N PHE A 70 -14.24 -1.11 7.25
CA PHE A 70 -14.07 0.33 7.12
C PHE A 70 -14.40 1.03 8.45
N LEU A 71 -15.55 0.72 9.03
CA LEU A 71 -16.03 1.35 10.27
C LEU A 71 -15.16 1.06 11.49
N ARG A 72 -14.28 0.05 11.44
CA ARG A 72 -13.27 -0.18 12.49
C ARG A 72 -12.15 0.85 12.46
N TYR A 73 -11.74 1.28 11.27
CA TYR A 73 -10.52 2.06 11.09
C TYR A 73 -10.77 3.50 10.64
N PHE A 74 -11.98 3.84 10.20
CA PHE A 74 -12.37 5.17 9.79
C PHE A 74 -13.80 5.50 10.21
N GLN A 75 -14.18 6.77 10.15
CA GLN A 75 -15.55 7.19 10.39
C GLN A 75 -16.33 7.27 9.06
N PRO A 76 -17.66 7.13 9.05
CA PRO A 76 -18.47 7.17 7.83
C PRO A 76 -18.18 8.38 6.91
N GLN A 77 -17.99 9.57 7.48
CA GLN A 77 -17.70 10.80 6.73
C GLN A 77 -16.36 10.78 5.98
N ASP A 78 -15.45 9.86 6.32
CA ASP A 78 -14.13 9.73 5.71
C ASP A 78 -14.18 8.89 4.42
N PHE A 79 -15.27 8.15 4.18
CA PHE A 79 -15.33 7.08 3.19
C PHE A 79 -14.90 7.53 1.79
N THR A 80 -15.49 8.60 1.27
CA THR A 80 -15.17 9.10 -0.07
C THR A 80 -13.70 9.49 -0.20
N PHE A 81 -13.12 10.11 0.84
CA PHE A 81 -11.72 10.49 0.83
C PHE A 81 -10.82 9.24 0.83
N VAL A 82 -11.04 8.32 1.77
CA VAL A 82 -10.27 7.07 1.88
C VAL A 82 -10.36 6.23 0.60
N GLN A 83 -11.54 6.13 -0.01
CA GLN A 83 -11.71 5.44 -1.30
C GLN A 83 -10.88 6.07 -2.41
N ARG A 84 -10.85 7.39 -2.50
CA ARG A 84 -10.03 8.09 -3.50
C ARG A 84 -8.54 7.83 -3.29
N MET A 85 -8.08 7.77 -2.04
CA MET A 85 -6.70 7.42 -1.73
C MET A 85 -6.31 6.02 -2.26
N PHE A 86 -7.16 5.01 -2.04
CA PHE A 86 -6.91 3.66 -2.58
C PHE A 86 -7.04 3.60 -4.09
N ARG A 87 -7.98 4.34 -4.69
CA ARG A 87 -8.13 4.46 -6.14
C ARG A 87 -6.91 5.07 -6.79
N THR A 88 -6.31 6.09 -6.19
CA THR A 88 -5.03 6.68 -6.64
C THR A 88 -3.95 5.62 -6.72
N ILE A 89 -3.74 4.83 -5.65
CA ILE A 89 -2.73 3.76 -5.63
C ILE A 89 -3.04 2.70 -6.69
N ALA A 90 -4.30 2.29 -6.79
CA ALA A 90 -4.75 1.26 -7.74
C ALA A 90 -4.89 1.75 -9.18
N ASN A 91 -4.62 3.05 -9.44
CA ASN A 91 -4.82 3.72 -10.72
C ASN A 91 -6.25 3.55 -11.29
N ILE A 92 -7.25 3.70 -10.42
CA ILE A 92 -8.66 3.72 -10.76
C ILE A 92 -9.14 5.17 -10.75
N ASP A 93 -10.01 5.55 -11.68
CA ASP A 93 -10.60 6.90 -11.72
C ASP A 93 -11.27 7.23 -10.37
N LEU A 94 -10.89 8.37 -9.80
CA LEU A 94 -11.33 8.83 -8.48
C LEU A 94 -12.85 8.98 -8.37
N PHE A 95 -13.53 9.24 -9.49
CA PHE A 95 -14.97 9.47 -9.57
C PHE A 95 -15.74 8.32 -10.20
N MET A 96 -15.07 7.20 -10.53
CA MET A 96 -15.73 6.02 -11.05
C MET A 96 -16.79 5.51 -10.09
N GLU A 97 -18.01 5.31 -10.59
CA GLU A 97 -19.03 4.53 -9.90
C GLU A 97 -18.80 3.05 -10.21
N ILE A 98 -18.64 2.24 -9.15
CA ILE A 98 -18.40 0.80 -9.28
C ILE A 98 -19.65 0.09 -8.78
N ASN A 99 -20.30 -0.64 -9.68
CA ASN A 99 -21.49 -1.42 -9.36
C ASN A 99 -21.13 -2.90 -9.14
N PRO A 100 -22.02 -3.70 -8.54
CA PRO A 100 -21.75 -5.12 -8.26
C PRO A 100 -21.31 -5.94 -9.49
N GLN A 101 -21.85 -5.64 -10.67
CA GLN A 101 -21.48 -6.32 -11.93
C GLN A 101 -20.06 -6.00 -12.41
N ASP A 102 -19.48 -4.87 -11.98
CA ASP A 102 -18.15 -4.40 -12.41
C ASP A 102 -17.04 -5.06 -11.59
N ILE A 103 -17.36 -5.59 -10.40
CA ILE A 103 -16.40 -6.14 -9.43
C ILE A 103 -15.57 -7.27 -10.06
N GLY A 104 -16.23 -8.28 -10.65
CA GLY A 104 -15.55 -9.42 -11.27
C GLY A 104 -14.58 -9.00 -12.38
N PRO A 105 -15.05 -8.27 -13.41
CA PRO A 105 -14.20 -7.73 -14.47
C PRO A 105 -13.04 -6.89 -13.94
N LEU A 106 -13.29 -5.96 -13.02
CA LEU A 106 -12.25 -5.07 -12.48
C LEU A 106 -11.20 -5.84 -11.67
N LEU A 107 -11.59 -6.84 -10.89
CA LEU A 107 -10.62 -7.66 -10.15
C LEU A 107 -9.84 -8.61 -11.06
N SER A 108 -10.48 -9.12 -12.12
CA SER A 108 -9.83 -10.01 -13.10
C SER A 108 -8.91 -9.27 -14.08
N SER A 109 -9.01 -7.94 -14.18
CA SER A 109 -8.18 -7.16 -15.08
C SER A 109 -6.70 -7.26 -14.69
N SER A 110 -5.85 -7.42 -15.71
CA SER A 110 -4.41 -7.62 -15.55
C SER A 110 -3.79 -6.48 -14.74
N ASN A 111 -3.05 -6.83 -13.68
CA ASN A 111 -2.25 -5.90 -12.89
C ASN A 111 -0.85 -5.74 -13.52
N SER A 112 -0.81 -5.32 -14.78
CA SER A 112 0.43 -5.12 -15.54
C SER A 112 1.03 -3.74 -15.28
N ALA A 113 2.35 -3.59 -15.47
CA ALA A 113 3.00 -2.29 -15.25
C ALA A 113 2.42 -1.14 -16.11
N ALA A 114 1.85 -1.46 -17.28
CA ALA A 114 1.20 -0.48 -18.16
C ALA A 114 -0.13 0.07 -17.61
N THR A 115 -0.69 -0.52 -16.55
CA THR A 115 -1.95 -0.08 -15.92
C THR A 115 -1.73 0.54 -14.54
N TRP A 116 -0.49 0.69 -14.09
CA TRP A 116 -0.17 1.30 -12.79
C TRP A 116 -0.21 2.83 -12.84
N ASN A 117 -0.29 3.45 -11.66
CA ASN A 117 -0.30 4.90 -11.54
C ASN A 117 1.01 5.47 -12.12
N PRO A 118 0.93 6.46 -13.04
CA PRO A 118 2.12 7.03 -13.67
C PRO A 118 3.10 7.67 -12.68
N ASP A 119 2.64 8.10 -11.50
CA ASP A 119 3.51 8.71 -10.48
C ASP A 119 4.58 7.73 -9.99
N PHE A 120 4.36 6.40 -10.06
CA PHE A 120 5.36 5.42 -9.63
C PHE A 120 6.71 5.53 -10.36
N ILE A 121 6.80 6.24 -11.48
CA ILE A 121 8.09 6.58 -12.10
C ILE A 121 9.00 7.39 -11.17
N ALA A 122 8.43 8.16 -10.24
CA ALA A 122 9.13 8.96 -9.23
C ALA A 122 9.34 8.21 -7.91
N LEU A 123 9.04 6.90 -7.86
CA LEU A 123 9.21 6.04 -6.69
C LEU A 123 10.42 5.12 -6.86
N CYS A 124 11.25 5.05 -5.81
CA CYS A 124 12.28 4.03 -5.66
C CYS A 124 12.03 3.19 -4.41
N ILE A 125 12.04 1.86 -4.55
CA ILE A 125 11.91 0.91 -3.45
C ILE A 125 13.22 0.12 -3.33
N ALA A 126 13.82 0.14 -2.16
CA ALA A 126 15.10 -0.51 -1.90
C ALA A 126 14.96 -1.71 -0.95
N TYR A 127 15.81 -2.73 -1.15
CA TYR A 127 16.09 -3.76 -0.16
C TYR A 127 17.27 -3.30 0.72
N GLY A 128 17.02 -2.89 1.95
CA GLY A 128 17.95 -2.10 2.76
C GLY A 128 17.75 -0.60 2.54
N ASP A 129 18.71 0.19 3.01
CA ASP A 129 18.68 1.64 2.85
C ASP A 129 18.66 2.05 1.38
N ASN A 130 17.75 2.96 1.04
CA ASN A 130 17.62 3.44 -0.32
C ASN A 130 18.87 4.24 -0.71
N PRO A 131 19.57 3.86 -1.81
CA PRO A 131 20.83 4.48 -2.19
C PRO A 131 20.67 5.95 -2.63
N PHE A 132 19.44 6.41 -2.84
CA PHE A 132 19.12 7.79 -3.17
C PHE A 132 18.70 8.62 -1.96
N ASN A 133 18.75 8.07 -0.74
CA ASN A 133 18.47 8.83 0.47
C ASN A 133 19.38 10.06 0.57
N PRO A 134 18.83 11.23 0.96
CA PRO A 134 19.64 12.40 1.27
C PRO A 134 20.61 12.08 2.41
N ALA A 135 21.88 12.50 2.26
CA ALA A 135 22.91 12.28 3.28
C ALA A 135 22.54 12.86 4.67
N ALA A 136 21.69 13.89 4.69
CA ALA A 136 21.21 14.54 5.91
C ALA A 136 20.01 13.84 6.58
N SER A 137 19.48 12.76 6.00
CA SER A 137 18.30 12.07 6.55
C SER A 137 18.55 11.44 7.92
N GLY A 138 19.78 10.96 8.17
CA GLY A 138 20.17 10.36 9.45
C GLY A 138 19.42 9.06 9.82
N HIS A 139 18.62 8.52 8.90
CA HIS A 139 17.78 7.34 9.11
C HIS A 139 18.39 6.14 8.38
N SER A 140 18.46 4.99 9.04
CA SER A 140 19.01 3.76 8.46
C SER A 140 18.27 2.52 8.96
N CYS A 141 18.20 1.50 8.14
CA CYS A 141 17.63 0.20 8.49
C CYS A 141 18.39 -0.50 9.63
N VAL A 142 19.68 -0.17 9.81
CA VAL A 142 20.53 -0.77 10.84
C VAL A 142 20.25 -0.15 12.20
N ASP A 143 20.08 1.17 12.25
CA ASP A 143 20.03 1.91 13.51
C ASP A 143 18.60 2.10 14.05
N SER A 144 17.58 2.06 13.19
CA SER A 144 16.20 2.36 13.60
C SER A 144 15.42 1.13 14.10
N GLY A 145 15.82 -0.08 13.71
CA GLY A 145 15.08 -1.31 14.00
C GLY A 145 13.73 -1.42 13.25
N ASP A 146 13.50 -0.57 12.25
CA ASP A 146 12.25 -0.52 11.51
C ASP A 146 12.05 -1.73 10.60
N ASN A 147 10.78 -2.00 10.25
CA ASN A 147 10.48 -2.91 9.15
C ASN A 147 10.75 -2.26 7.78
N ALA A 148 10.42 -0.99 7.68
CA ALA A 148 10.63 -0.15 6.52
C ALA A 148 10.52 1.33 6.95
N TYR A 149 10.92 2.23 6.06
CA TYR A 149 10.66 3.66 6.22
C TYR A 149 10.58 4.34 4.85
N THR A 150 9.98 5.52 4.82
CA THR A 150 9.83 6.35 3.63
C THR A 150 10.45 7.72 3.83
N ILE A 151 11.27 8.15 2.86
CA ILE A 151 11.70 9.53 2.74
C ILE A 151 10.99 10.18 1.55
N TYR A 152 10.37 11.32 1.81
CA TYR A 152 9.84 12.20 0.78
C TYR A 152 10.89 13.28 0.44
N ASP A 153 11.64 13.06 -0.63
CA ASP A 153 12.69 13.98 -1.07
C ASP A 153 12.13 14.98 -2.09
N THR A 154 11.98 16.23 -1.65
CA THR A 154 11.53 17.35 -2.50
C THR A 154 12.68 18.22 -2.99
N SER A 155 13.93 17.81 -2.74
CA SER A 155 15.08 18.61 -3.14
C SER A 155 15.16 18.76 -4.66
N PRO A 156 15.66 19.89 -5.19
CA PRO A 156 15.77 20.09 -6.64
C PRO A 156 16.70 19.08 -7.35
N ALA A 157 17.56 18.40 -6.59
CA ALA A 157 18.49 17.38 -7.09
C ALA A 157 17.95 15.95 -6.92
N ALA A 158 16.77 15.79 -6.31
CA ALA A 158 16.15 14.49 -6.07
C ALA A 158 15.90 13.77 -7.40
N ARG A 159 16.40 12.54 -7.53
CA ARG A 159 16.09 11.70 -8.69
C ARG A 159 14.69 11.10 -8.60
N PHE A 160 14.27 10.78 -7.38
CA PHE A 160 12.98 10.21 -7.04
C PHE A 160 12.44 11.01 -5.86
N SER A 161 11.13 11.26 -5.83
CA SER A 161 10.53 11.97 -4.70
C SER A 161 10.10 11.00 -3.60
N GLY A 162 9.72 9.77 -3.95
CA GLY A 162 9.39 8.72 -2.98
C GLY A 162 10.54 7.73 -2.84
N LEU A 163 11.11 7.61 -1.64
CA LEU A 163 12.21 6.70 -1.34
C LEU A 163 11.79 5.75 -0.23
N ILE A 164 11.38 4.53 -0.60
CA ILE A 164 11.02 3.48 0.36
C ILE A 164 12.24 2.59 0.59
N SER A 165 12.55 2.30 1.85
CA SER A 165 13.59 1.35 2.26
C SER A 165 12.93 0.19 3.00
N LEU A 166 13.10 -1.05 2.53
CA LEU A 166 12.58 -2.26 3.18
C LEU A 166 13.71 -2.96 3.93
N CYS A 167 13.63 -3.04 5.26
CA CYS A 167 14.77 -3.43 6.09
C CYS A 167 14.96 -4.96 6.17
N PRO A 168 16.05 -5.52 5.61
CA PRO A 168 16.28 -6.97 5.49
C PRO A 168 16.29 -7.72 6.82
N ASP A 169 16.97 -7.14 7.81
CA ASP A 169 17.23 -7.78 9.10
C ASP A 169 16.08 -7.63 10.10
N SER A 170 15.00 -6.97 9.68
CA SER A 170 13.80 -6.76 10.49
C SER A 170 12.86 -7.96 10.47
N GLY A 171 11.76 -7.85 11.23
CA GLY A 171 10.67 -8.82 11.19
C GLY A 171 9.95 -8.91 9.83
N LEU A 172 10.17 -7.95 8.91
CA LEU A 172 9.54 -7.91 7.60
C LEU A 172 9.81 -9.17 6.78
N PHE A 173 11.09 -9.53 6.60
CA PHE A 173 11.46 -10.68 5.77
C PHE A 173 11.60 -11.98 6.58
N GLN A 174 11.56 -11.91 7.90
CA GLN A 174 11.64 -13.08 8.78
C GLN A 174 10.30 -13.78 8.99
N TYR A 175 9.20 -13.02 9.05
CA TYR A 175 7.89 -13.56 9.42
C TYR A 175 6.77 -13.30 8.42
N ARG A 176 6.94 -12.33 7.50
CA ARG A 176 5.90 -12.00 6.51
C ARG A 176 6.22 -12.68 5.19
N LEU A 177 5.18 -13.19 4.55
CA LEU A 177 5.26 -13.72 3.19
C LEU A 177 4.51 -12.80 2.21
N SER A 178 4.44 -13.20 0.94
CA SER A 178 3.51 -12.59 -0.02
C SER A 178 2.06 -12.88 0.36
N LEU A 179 1.11 -12.18 -0.27
CA LEU A 179 -0.32 -12.51 -0.18
C LEU A 179 -0.57 -13.96 -0.60
N ARG A 180 -0.02 -14.36 -1.75
CA ARG A 180 -0.19 -15.70 -2.31
C ARG A 180 0.34 -16.78 -1.36
N ASP A 181 1.56 -16.60 -0.85
CA ASP A 181 2.19 -17.61 0.02
C ASP A 181 1.63 -17.56 1.45
N THR A 182 0.86 -16.52 1.81
CA THR A 182 0.05 -16.52 3.05
C THR A 182 -1.29 -17.22 2.83
N GLU A 183 -1.93 -17.03 1.67
CA GLU A 183 -3.19 -17.67 1.29
C GLU A 183 -3.01 -19.19 1.09
N ASP A 184 -2.03 -19.57 0.28
CA ASP A 184 -1.65 -20.95 -0.01
C ASP A 184 -0.22 -21.20 0.48
N PRO A 185 -0.05 -21.52 1.78
CA PRO A 185 1.27 -21.62 2.37
C PRO A 185 2.09 -22.80 1.85
N PRO A 186 3.43 -22.66 1.81
CA PRO A 186 4.33 -23.77 1.53
C PRO A 186 4.23 -24.86 2.60
N ALA A 187 4.74 -26.05 2.28
CA ALA A 187 4.64 -27.25 3.12
C ALA A 187 5.18 -27.03 4.56
N TRP A 188 6.25 -26.26 4.74
CA TRP A 188 6.80 -25.98 6.07
C TRP A 188 5.84 -25.15 6.97
N ALA A 189 4.89 -24.43 6.38
CA ALA A 189 3.87 -23.66 7.09
C ALA A 189 2.55 -24.45 7.25
N ARG A 190 2.61 -25.77 7.11
CA ARG A 190 1.49 -26.72 7.24
C ARG A 190 1.83 -27.81 8.24
N ALA A 191 0.79 -28.40 8.84
CA ALA A 191 0.93 -29.46 9.81
C ALA A 191 1.81 -30.61 9.29
N GLY A 192 2.82 -31.01 10.07
CA GLY A 192 3.73 -32.09 9.71
C GLY A 192 4.69 -31.80 8.56
N GLY A 193 4.73 -30.58 8.02
CA GLY A 193 5.53 -30.28 6.82
C GLY A 193 4.92 -30.85 5.53
N ASP A 194 3.64 -31.21 5.55
CA ASP A 194 2.92 -31.83 4.42
C ASP A 194 2.31 -30.74 3.51
N PRO A 195 2.57 -30.75 2.18
CA PRO A 195 1.91 -29.84 1.23
C PRO A 195 0.37 -29.86 1.28
N SER A 196 -0.21 -30.98 1.68
CA SER A 196 -1.66 -31.17 1.86
C SER A 196 -2.14 -30.96 3.30
N GLY A 197 -1.22 -30.73 4.24
CA GLY A 197 -1.52 -30.51 5.65
C GLY A 197 -2.29 -29.21 5.89
N THR A 198 -3.01 -29.18 7.02
CA THR A 198 -3.73 -27.97 7.47
C THR A 198 -2.74 -26.82 7.67
N PRO A 199 -3.04 -25.60 7.16
CA PRO A 199 -2.26 -24.41 7.45
C PRO A 199 -2.06 -24.18 8.95
N LEU A 200 -0.86 -23.78 9.34
CA LEU A 200 -0.56 -23.40 10.72
C LEU A 200 -1.08 -21.99 11.04
N ALA A 201 -1.08 -21.62 12.32
CA ALA A 201 -1.46 -20.27 12.75
C ALA A 201 -0.66 -19.20 12.01
N GLY A 202 -1.36 -18.18 11.51
CA GLY A 202 -0.80 -17.14 10.64
C GLY A 202 -0.75 -17.49 9.15
N PHE A 203 -1.27 -18.64 8.73
CA PHE A 203 -1.30 -19.05 7.32
C PHE A 203 -2.68 -19.59 6.92
N GLY A 204 -3.07 -19.34 5.67
CA GLY A 204 -4.37 -19.71 5.15
C GLY A 204 -5.54 -19.01 5.84
N CYS A 205 -6.72 -19.08 5.24
CA CYS A 205 -7.90 -18.39 5.76
C CYS A 205 -8.29 -18.80 7.19
N ASP A 206 -8.12 -20.08 7.53
CA ASP A 206 -8.41 -20.58 8.89
C ASP A 206 -7.33 -20.17 9.89
N GLY A 207 -6.06 -20.24 9.51
CA GLY A 207 -4.94 -19.91 10.40
C GLY A 207 -4.81 -18.42 10.70
N LEU A 208 -5.44 -17.53 9.91
CA LEU A 208 -5.56 -16.11 10.22
C LEU A 208 -6.47 -15.83 11.44
N GLY A 209 -7.24 -16.82 11.91
CA GLY A 209 -8.18 -16.65 13.02
C GLY A 209 -9.46 -15.96 12.57
N ASP A 210 -10.21 -15.37 13.50
CA ASP A 210 -11.53 -14.76 13.29
C ASP A 210 -11.58 -13.25 13.52
N ARG A 211 -10.43 -12.62 13.76
CA ARG A 211 -10.29 -11.18 14.00
C ARG A 211 -9.01 -10.60 13.42
N ASP A 212 -8.97 -9.28 13.33
CA ASP A 212 -7.81 -8.54 12.85
C ASP A 212 -6.62 -8.72 13.82
N THR A 213 -5.53 -9.32 13.33
CA THR A 213 -4.29 -9.52 14.10
C THR A 213 -3.06 -9.42 13.18
N ALA A 214 -1.86 -9.29 13.75
CA ALA A 214 -0.59 -9.22 13.01
C ALA A 214 -0.32 -10.42 12.09
N TYR A 215 -1.01 -11.56 12.28
CA TYR A 215 -1.02 -12.66 11.31
C TYR A 215 -1.47 -12.28 9.90
N MET A 216 -2.32 -11.26 9.77
CA MET A 216 -2.76 -10.77 8.46
C MET A 216 -1.67 -10.00 7.70
N LYS A 217 -0.59 -9.56 8.37
CA LYS A 217 0.46 -8.76 7.74
C LYS A 217 1.27 -9.58 6.74
N VAL A 218 1.40 -9.02 5.55
CA VAL A 218 2.26 -9.49 4.45
C VAL A 218 3.30 -8.43 4.11
N ILE A 219 4.36 -8.78 3.38
CA ILE A 219 5.40 -7.81 2.99
C ILE A 219 4.77 -6.64 2.20
N GLY A 220 3.82 -6.93 1.31
CA GLY A 220 3.12 -5.90 0.54
C GLY A 220 2.26 -4.93 1.36
N ALA A 221 1.79 -5.33 2.55
CA ALA A 221 1.09 -4.42 3.45
C ALA A 221 2.03 -3.37 4.05
N THR A 222 3.32 -3.71 4.19
CA THR A 222 4.35 -2.74 4.59
C THR A 222 4.65 -1.79 3.45
N VAL A 223 4.79 -2.27 2.22
CA VAL A 223 4.93 -1.37 1.06
C VAL A 223 3.72 -0.44 0.92
N LEU A 224 2.50 -0.94 1.17
CA LEU A 224 1.30 -0.11 1.18
C LEU A 224 1.35 0.96 2.28
N HIS A 225 1.79 0.62 3.49
CA HIS A 225 1.99 1.57 4.58
C HIS A 225 2.91 2.72 4.14
N GLU A 226 4.09 2.36 3.65
CA GLU A 226 5.11 3.31 3.20
C GLU A 226 4.64 4.21 2.05
N LEU A 227 3.81 3.67 1.13
CA LEU A 227 3.19 4.47 0.08
C LEU A 227 2.29 5.60 0.60
N PHE A 228 1.63 5.42 1.74
CA PHE A 228 0.80 6.48 2.33
C PHE A 228 1.63 7.65 2.87
N HIS A 229 2.88 7.42 3.26
CA HIS A 229 3.80 8.48 3.68
C HIS A 229 4.32 9.35 2.53
N TRP A 230 4.04 8.98 1.27
CA TRP A 230 4.51 9.71 0.09
C TRP A 230 3.39 10.60 -0.49
N PRO A 231 3.32 11.88 -0.11
CA PRO A 231 2.16 12.73 -0.37
C PRO A 231 2.03 13.12 -1.83
N TRP A 232 3.13 13.11 -2.59
CA TRP A 232 3.16 13.43 -4.02
C TRP A 232 2.10 12.66 -4.81
N MET A 233 1.95 11.37 -4.52
CA MET A 233 0.99 10.50 -5.19
C MET A 233 -0.46 10.94 -4.98
N PHE A 234 -0.77 11.65 -3.89
CA PHE A 234 -2.13 12.00 -3.49
C PHE A 234 -2.49 13.47 -3.72
N LEU A 235 -1.58 14.29 -4.24
CA LEU A 235 -1.84 15.72 -4.45
C LEU A 235 -3.02 15.99 -5.41
N SER A 236 -3.38 15.01 -6.25
CA SER A 236 -4.54 15.08 -7.14
C SER A 236 -5.88 14.69 -6.46
N VAL A 237 -5.84 14.15 -5.24
CA VAL A 237 -7.04 13.78 -4.49
C VAL A 237 -7.74 15.06 -3.99
N PRO A 238 -9.03 15.26 -4.29
CA PRO A 238 -9.77 16.42 -3.80
C PRO A 238 -9.68 16.57 -2.27
N ASP A 239 -9.43 17.80 -1.83
CA ASP A 239 -9.31 18.20 -0.43
C ASP A 239 -8.17 17.54 0.36
N TYR A 240 -7.18 16.92 -0.30
CA TYR A 240 -6.06 16.24 0.37
C TYR A 240 -5.38 17.10 1.42
N ALA A 241 -4.88 18.28 1.04
CA ALA A 241 -4.17 19.17 1.96
C ALA A 241 -5.04 19.66 3.14
N ALA A 242 -6.35 19.78 2.95
CA ALA A 242 -7.27 20.19 4.01
C ALA A 242 -7.60 19.05 4.98
N ARG A 243 -7.61 17.80 4.49
CA ARG A 243 -7.89 16.60 5.29
C ARG A 243 -6.66 16.01 5.96
N VAL A 244 -5.47 16.27 5.39
CA VAL A 244 -4.17 15.84 5.90
C VAL A 244 -3.32 17.10 6.15
N PRO A 245 -3.55 17.86 7.24
CA PRO A 245 -2.87 19.14 7.47
C PRO A 245 -1.47 19.01 8.08
N ASP A 246 -1.15 17.90 8.76
CA ASP A 246 0.11 17.73 9.49
C ASP A 246 1.27 17.32 8.60
N HIS A 247 2.49 17.49 9.14
CA HIS A 247 3.74 17.00 8.56
C HIS A 247 3.92 17.39 7.08
N ASP A 248 3.60 18.63 6.71
CA ASP A 248 3.65 19.09 5.30
C ASP A 248 2.75 18.26 4.38
N HIS A 249 1.53 17.98 4.85
CA HIS A 249 0.54 17.15 4.17
C HIS A 249 0.97 15.69 3.99
N ARG A 250 1.77 15.16 4.91
CA ARG A 250 2.12 13.74 4.96
C ARG A 250 1.17 13.02 5.91
N ILE A 251 0.60 11.92 5.43
CA ILE A 251 0.06 10.91 6.36
C ILE A 251 1.27 10.36 7.09
N TRP A 252 1.23 10.34 8.42
CA TRP A 252 2.37 9.99 9.25
C TRP A 252 2.08 8.71 10.04
N ASP A 253 3.08 8.24 10.78
CA ASP A 253 2.83 7.31 11.86
C ASP A 253 2.28 8.08 13.04
N TYR A 254 1.12 7.68 13.56
CA TYR A 254 0.45 8.46 14.58
C TYR A 254 1.37 8.76 15.79
N ASP A 255 1.62 10.04 16.00
CA ASP A 255 2.49 10.59 17.05
C ASP A 255 1.69 11.37 18.11
N GLY A 256 0.37 11.27 18.07
CA GLY A 256 -0.53 11.89 19.04
C GLY A 256 -0.40 11.29 20.45
N PRO A 257 -0.85 12.03 21.48
CA PRO A 257 -0.56 11.71 22.88
C PRO A 257 -1.24 10.44 23.41
N TRP A 258 -2.22 9.89 22.69
CA TRP A 258 -3.08 8.81 23.17
C TRP A 258 -2.59 7.40 22.82
N ALA A 259 -1.65 7.27 21.88
CA ALA A 259 -1.05 6.00 21.50
C ALA A 259 0.38 6.22 20.98
N PRO A 260 1.38 6.45 21.86
CA PRO A 260 2.77 6.50 21.43
C PRO A 260 3.15 5.18 20.75
N GLY A 261 3.55 5.23 19.47
CA GLY A 261 3.89 4.04 18.68
C GLY A 261 2.66 3.22 18.22
N ALA A 262 1.63 3.88 17.69
CA ALA A 262 0.31 3.32 17.38
C ALA A 262 0.25 2.33 16.20
N TYR A 263 1.19 1.40 16.11
CA TYR A 263 1.15 0.32 15.14
C TYR A 263 0.24 -0.83 15.56
N GLY A 264 -0.31 -1.51 14.56
CA GLY A 264 -1.12 -2.71 14.72
C GLY A 264 -2.63 -2.44 14.75
N PRO A 265 -3.45 -3.50 14.60
CA PRO A 265 -4.87 -3.31 14.35
C PRO A 265 -5.59 -2.75 15.58
N PHE A 266 -5.11 -3.10 16.79
CA PHE A 266 -5.70 -2.59 18.02
C PHE A 266 -5.49 -1.09 18.18
N ASN A 267 -4.28 -0.60 17.92
CA ASN A 267 -3.98 0.81 18.04
C ASN A 267 -4.64 1.64 16.93
N ALA A 268 -4.61 1.16 15.68
CA ALA A 268 -5.31 1.80 14.57
C ALA A 268 -6.81 1.93 14.83
N LEU A 269 -7.45 0.88 15.36
CA LEU A 269 -8.86 0.92 15.76
C LEU A 269 -9.10 1.95 16.87
N ARG A 270 -8.20 2.06 17.85
CA ARG A 270 -8.33 3.04 18.94
C ARG A 270 -8.16 4.48 18.48
N ILE A 271 -7.31 4.74 17.49
CA ILE A 271 -7.20 6.08 16.87
C ILE A 271 -8.56 6.51 16.31
N ASN A 272 -9.30 5.59 15.67
CA ASN A 272 -10.61 5.88 15.13
C ASN A 272 -11.67 6.18 16.20
N GLN A 273 -11.41 5.85 17.47
CA GLN A 273 -12.31 6.12 18.60
C GLN A 273 -12.01 7.46 19.28
N LEU A 274 -10.94 8.14 18.88
CA LEU A 274 -10.61 9.46 19.42
C LEU A 274 -11.63 10.50 18.96
N PRO A 275 -11.79 11.61 19.70
CA PRO A 275 -12.51 12.77 19.20
C PRO A 275 -11.94 13.21 17.84
N ALA A 276 -12.82 13.70 16.97
CA ALA A 276 -12.43 14.28 15.70
C ALA A 276 -11.34 15.35 15.89
N ASP A 277 -10.44 15.47 14.91
CA ASP A 277 -9.43 16.52 14.91
C ASP A 277 -10.14 17.89 14.94
N PRO A 278 -9.89 18.73 15.95
CA PRO A 278 -10.59 20.01 16.09
C PRO A 278 -10.32 20.99 14.94
N ARG A 279 -9.25 20.79 14.16
CA ARG A 279 -8.86 21.66 13.03
C ARG A 279 -9.59 21.30 11.75
N THR A 280 -9.81 20.00 11.51
CA THR A 280 -10.41 19.51 10.26
C THR A 280 -11.85 19.02 10.43
N GLY A 281 -12.26 18.71 11.66
CA GLY A 281 -13.54 18.05 11.96
C GLY A 281 -13.62 16.58 11.53
N ASN A 282 -12.53 16.01 10.99
CA ASN A 282 -12.49 14.63 10.50
C ASN A 282 -11.89 13.67 11.54
N SER A 283 -11.96 12.37 11.28
CA SER A 283 -11.27 11.38 12.12
C SER A 283 -9.76 11.58 12.10
N GLN A 284 -9.11 11.38 13.26
CA GLN A 284 -7.65 11.35 13.34
C GLN A 284 -7.05 10.16 12.56
N SER A 285 -7.86 9.16 12.23
CA SER A 285 -7.46 8.02 11.39
C SER A 285 -6.94 8.43 10.02
N LEU A 286 -7.39 9.56 9.47
CA LEU A 286 -6.93 10.05 8.17
C LEU A 286 -5.42 10.35 8.14
N GLN A 287 -4.84 10.64 9.31
CA GLN A 287 -3.43 11.01 9.49
C GLN A 287 -2.52 9.82 9.83
N ASN A 288 -3.07 8.60 9.96
CA ASN A 288 -2.29 7.43 10.34
C ASN A 288 -2.19 6.40 9.21
N ALA A 289 -0.99 6.09 8.75
CA ALA A 289 -0.77 5.11 7.67
C ALA A 289 -1.31 3.71 8.03
N ASP A 290 -1.14 3.27 9.29
CA ASP A 290 -1.59 1.95 9.72
C ASP A 290 -3.14 1.80 9.70
N ASN A 291 -3.91 2.89 9.84
CA ASN A 291 -5.38 2.83 9.68
C ASN A 291 -5.78 2.40 8.25
N TYR A 292 -5.11 2.92 7.23
CA TYR A 292 -5.33 2.51 5.84
C TYR A 292 -4.92 1.05 5.63
N VAL A 293 -3.74 0.66 6.16
CA VAL A 293 -3.20 -0.70 6.00
C VAL A 293 -4.11 -1.74 6.63
N TRP A 294 -4.58 -1.49 7.85
CA TRP A 294 -5.44 -2.43 8.57
C TRP A 294 -6.83 -2.55 7.95
N TYR A 295 -7.37 -1.44 7.44
CA TYR A 295 -8.57 -1.51 6.62
C TYR A 295 -8.34 -2.38 5.37
N ALA A 296 -7.24 -2.16 4.64
CA ALA A 296 -6.94 -2.90 3.43
C ALA A 296 -6.72 -4.41 3.68
N LEU A 297 -5.97 -4.76 4.72
CA LEU A 297 -5.77 -6.15 5.14
C LEU A 297 -7.08 -6.82 5.52
N SER A 298 -7.87 -6.17 6.38
CA SER A 298 -9.12 -6.74 6.86
C SER A 298 -10.13 -6.93 5.71
N ARG A 299 -10.20 -5.96 4.79
CA ARG A 299 -11.04 -6.06 3.60
C ARG A 299 -10.57 -7.14 2.65
N TYR A 300 -9.28 -7.19 2.36
CA TYR A 300 -8.70 -8.18 1.46
C TYR A 300 -8.95 -9.60 1.96
N TRP A 301 -8.60 -9.89 3.23
CA TRP A 301 -8.78 -11.22 3.78
C TRP A 301 -10.25 -11.59 3.90
N SER A 302 -11.12 -10.64 4.26
CA SER A 302 -12.57 -10.90 4.28
C SER A 302 -13.09 -11.30 2.90
N PHE A 303 -12.65 -10.60 1.85
CA PHE A 303 -13.01 -10.89 0.47
C PHE A 303 -12.44 -12.24 0.01
N ARG A 304 -11.14 -12.49 0.21
CA ARG A 304 -10.47 -13.74 -0.23
C ARG A 304 -11.00 -14.97 0.48
N CYS A 305 -11.22 -14.86 1.79
CA CYS A 305 -11.64 -15.99 2.62
C CYS A 305 -13.16 -16.16 2.69
N ALA A 306 -13.93 -15.30 2.00
CA ALA A 306 -15.39 -15.27 2.08
C ALA A 306 -15.91 -15.30 3.53
N LYS A 307 -15.23 -14.54 4.41
CA LYS A 307 -15.41 -14.55 5.86
C LYS A 307 -15.43 -13.12 6.38
N THR A 308 -16.18 -12.88 7.46
CA THR A 308 -16.06 -11.62 8.21
C THR A 308 -15.07 -11.79 9.35
N PHE A 309 -14.05 -10.94 9.40
CA PHE A 309 -13.15 -10.84 10.55
C PHE A 309 -13.65 -9.76 11.53
N GLY A 310 -13.60 -10.08 12.82
CA GLY A 310 -13.91 -9.16 13.92
C GLY A 310 -12.77 -8.18 14.23
N PRO A 311 -12.99 -7.21 15.14
CA PRO A 311 -11.96 -6.27 15.57
C PRO A 311 -10.86 -6.94 16.39
N ALA A 312 -9.67 -6.34 16.38
CA ALA A 312 -8.67 -6.61 17.41
C ALA A 312 -9.24 -6.35 18.81
N LEU A 313 -8.90 -7.21 19.77
CA LEU A 313 -9.44 -7.16 21.12
C LEU A 313 -8.45 -6.59 22.13
N SER A 314 -7.15 -6.70 21.85
CA SER A 314 -6.09 -6.28 22.76
C SER A 314 -4.81 -5.89 22.03
N ALA A 315 -3.89 -5.25 22.75
CA ALA A 315 -2.58 -4.90 22.21
C ALA A 315 -1.76 -6.12 21.73
N ASP A 316 -2.02 -7.32 22.26
CA ASP A 316 -1.33 -8.54 21.83
C ASP A 316 -1.62 -8.87 20.35
N ASP A 317 -2.80 -8.49 19.85
CA ASP A 317 -3.16 -8.67 18.44
C ASP A 317 -2.26 -7.83 17.51
N ASN A 318 -1.53 -6.83 18.01
CA ASN A 318 -0.53 -6.07 17.25
C ASN A 318 0.77 -6.84 17.01
N TYR A 319 1.10 -7.84 17.83
CA TYR A 319 2.45 -8.40 17.93
C TYR A 319 2.54 -9.93 17.79
N ASN A 320 1.41 -10.63 17.60
CA ASN A 320 1.39 -12.09 17.48
C ASN A 320 2.13 -12.66 16.25
N LEU A 321 2.62 -11.81 15.34
CA LEU A 321 3.42 -12.27 14.19
C LEU A 321 4.72 -12.98 14.60
N GLY A 322 5.30 -12.62 15.76
CA GLY A 322 6.52 -13.27 16.27
C GLY A 322 6.36 -14.76 16.60
N SER A 323 5.12 -15.23 16.82
CA SER A 323 4.82 -16.65 17.03
C SER A 323 4.52 -17.43 15.75
N ARG A 324 4.52 -16.77 14.58
CA ARG A 324 4.33 -17.43 13.29
C ARG A 324 5.55 -18.33 12.99
N GLN A 325 5.30 -19.56 12.54
CA GLN A 325 6.39 -20.45 12.13
C GLN A 325 7.24 -19.80 11.04
N ARG A 326 8.56 -20.00 11.11
CA ARG A 326 9.52 -19.49 10.12
C ARG A 326 9.84 -20.56 9.09
N GLY A 327 10.01 -20.12 7.85
CA GLY A 327 10.52 -20.98 6.78
C GLY A 327 12.01 -21.26 6.93
N PRO A 328 12.55 -22.22 6.15
CA PRO A 328 14.00 -22.35 6.02
C PRO A 328 14.57 -21.06 5.44
N GLY A 329 15.52 -20.45 6.16
CA GLY A 329 16.24 -19.25 5.74
C GLY A 329 17.21 -19.50 4.60
#